data_AF-A0A2E7W4L4-F1
#
_entry.id   AF-A0A2E7W4L4-F1
#
_cell.length_a   1.000
_cell.length_b   1.000
_cell.length_c   1.000
_cell.angle_alpha   90.00
_cell.angle_beta   90.00
_cell.angle_gamma   90.00
#
_symmetry.space_group_name_H-M   'P 1'
#
loop_
_entity.id
_entity.type
_entity.pdbx_description
1 polymer ?
#
loop_
_entity_poly.entity_id
_entity_poly.type
_entity_poly.pdbx_seq_one_letter_code
_entity_poly.pdbx_strand_id
1 'polypeptide(L)'
;MRLSTTLSVYFGKQFFLNVAGMFLAIMAVVFLLDMIELFRRSANKDNVPISLIIEMAALKAPNIAQKIFPFSVLFGSMLFFIRVVRNHEYVAAKTAGVSIWQFLLPALLVVLFLGFFLI
;
A
#
# COMPACT_ATOMS: atom_id res chain seq x y z
N MET A 1 -14.72 -22.27 -14.72
CA MET A 1 -14.01 -21.00 -14.98
C MET A 1 -12.53 -21.31 -15.16
N ARG A 2 -11.96 -21.18 -16.37
CA ARG A 2 -10.51 -21.36 -16.55
C ARG A 2 -9.83 -20.04 -16.19
N LEU A 3 -9.32 -19.91 -14.96
CA LEU A 3 -8.42 -18.81 -14.63
C LEU A 3 -7.10 -19.02 -15.39
N SER A 4 -6.69 -18.02 -16.17
CA SER A 4 -5.35 -18.00 -16.72
C SER A 4 -4.38 -17.58 -15.61
N THR A 5 -3.58 -18.51 -15.12
CA THR A 5 -2.59 -18.28 -14.05
C THR A 5 -1.67 -17.11 -14.38
N THR A 6 -1.25 -16.98 -15.64
CA THR A 6 -0.35 -15.92 -16.09
C THR A 6 -0.98 -14.53 -15.92
N LEU A 7 -2.25 -14.38 -16.31
CA LEU A 7 -2.97 -13.11 -16.20
C LEU A 7 -3.23 -12.74 -14.73
N SER A 8 -3.62 -13.73 -13.92
CA SER A 8 -3.88 -13.52 -12.49
C SER A 8 -2.63 -13.13 -11.72
N VAL A 9 -1.49 -13.79 -11.98
CA VAL A 9 -0.20 -13.44 -11.35
C VAL A 9 0.27 -12.05 -11.79
N TYR A 10 0.10 -11.70 -13.07
CA TYR A 10 0.45 -10.38 -13.58
C TYR A 10 -0.36 -9.27 -12.88
N PHE A 11 -1.69 -9.39 -12.84
CA PHE A 11 -2.53 -8.40 -12.16
C PHE A 11 -2.30 -8.37 -10.66
N GLY A 12 -2.13 -9.53 -10.00
CA GLY A 12 -1.82 -9.60 -8.58
C GLY A 12 -0.51 -8.89 -8.23
N LYS A 13 0.57 -9.15 -9.00
CA LYS A 13 1.86 -8.47 -8.83
C LYS A 13 1.74 -6.98 -9.06
N GLN A 14 1.07 -6.56 -10.14
CA GLN A 14 0.91 -5.14 -10.47
C GLN A 14 0.07 -4.42 -9.41
N PHE A 15 -0.99 -5.05 -8.91
CA PHE A 15 -1.82 -4.53 -7.84
C PHE A 15 -1.01 -4.38 -6.54
N PHE A 16 -0.30 -5.43 -6.12
CA PHE A 16 0.57 -5.42 -4.94
C PHE A 16 1.59 -4.28 -5.02
N LEU A 17 2.26 -4.11 -6.17
CA LEU A 17 3.25 -3.04 -6.35
C LEU A 17 2.64 -1.64 -6.25
N ASN A 18 1.42 -1.43 -6.76
CA ASN A 18 0.74 -0.13 -6.62
C ASN A 18 0.34 0.15 -5.16
N VAL A 19 -0.18 -0.86 -4.44
CA VAL A 19 -0.54 -0.72 -3.01
C VAL A 19 0.71 -0.51 -2.16
N ALA A 20 1.76 -1.30 -2.35
CA ALA A 20 3.02 -1.18 -1.63
C ALA A 20 3.70 0.17 -1.91
N GLY A 21 3.71 0.62 -3.17
CA GLY A 21 4.24 1.94 -3.54
C GLY A 21 3.46 3.08 -2.87
N MET A 22 2.12 3.00 -2.86
CA MET A 22 1.28 3.99 -2.20
C MET A 22 1.48 4.00 -0.68
N PHE A 23 1.57 2.82 -0.08
CA PHE A 23 1.85 2.66 1.34
C PHE A 23 3.18 3.27 1.73
N LEU A 24 4.26 2.97 0.99
CA LEU A 24 5.58 3.54 1.25
C LEU A 24 5.59 5.06 1.07
N ALA A 25 4.89 5.58 0.06
CA ALA A 25 4.80 7.03 -0.17
C ALA A 25 4.11 7.75 1.00
N ILE A 26 2.93 7.27 1.44
CA ILE A 26 2.21 7.85 2.57
C ILE A 26 3.02 7.67 3.86
N MET A 27 3.55 6.47 4.10
CA MET A 27 4.33 6.16 5.29
C MET A 27 5.56 7.07 5.40
N ALA A 28 6.29 7.31 4.30
CA ALA A 28 7.44 8.21 4.30
C ALA A 28 7.06 9.62 4.71
N VAL A 29 5.98 10.17 4.15
CA VAL A 29 5.50 11.51 4.49
C VAL A 29 5.09 11.58 5.96
N VAL A 30 4.28 10.63 6.44
CA VAL A 30 3.80 10.64 7.83
C VAL A 30 4.96 10.43 8.82
N PHE A 31 5.90 9.55 8.50
CA PHE A 31 7.09 9.32 9.33
C PHE A 31 7.96 10.57 9.43
N LEU A 32 8.20 11.28 8.33
CA LEU A 32 8.93 12.55 8.35
C LEU A 32 8.23 13.61 9.19
N LEU A 33 6.91 13.75 9.06
CA LEU A 33 6.13 14.68 9.88
C LEU A 33 6.21 14.31 11.36
N ASP A 34 6.16 13.02 11.70
CA ASP A 34 6.25 12.57 13.08
C ASP A 34 7.65 12.79 13.68
N MET A 35 8.70 12.56 12.89
CA MET A 35 10.07 12.88 13.26
C MET A 35 10.23 14.37 13.57
N ILE A 36 9.74 15.24 12.68
CA ILE A 36 9.78 16.70 12.88
C ILE A 36 9.04 17.08 14.19
N GLU A 37 7.88 16.47 14.44
CA GLU A 37 7.12 16.73 15.66
C GLU A 37 7.86 16.25 16.92
N LEU A 38 8.55 15.11 16.87
CA LEU A 38 9.37 14.63 17.99
C LEU A 38 10.59 15.52 18.24
N PHE A 39 11.25 16.01 17.19
CA PHE A 39 12.32 17.00 17.31
C PHE A 39 11.80 18.30 17.95
N ARG A 40 10.67 18.81 17.48
CA ARG A 40 10.03 20.02 18.03
C ARG A 40 9.69 19.86 19.51
N ARG A 41 9.20 18.68 19.92
CA ARG A 41 8.90 18.37 21.34
C ARG A 41 10.15 18.24 22.20
N SER A 42 11.25 17.77 21.63
CA SER A 42 12.50 17.54 22.34
C SER A 42 13.34 18.81 22.48
N ALA A 43 13.10 19.82 21.63
CA ALA A 43 13.81 21.10 21.67
C ALA A 43 13.70 21.85 23.01
N ASN A 44 12.65 21.59 23.81
CA ASN A 44 12.44 22.20 25.13
C ASN A 44 12.95 21.34 26.29
N LYS A 45 13.67 20.24 26.01
CA LYS A 45 14.21 19.32 27.02
C LYS A 45 15.72 19.22 26.87
N ASP A 46 16.45 19.55 27.92
CA ASP A 46 17.90 19.40 27.94
C ASP A 46 18.29 17.90 27.91
N ASN A 47 19.40 17.59 27.23
CA ASN A 47 20.02 16.25 27.15
C ASN A 47 19.22 15.12 26.45
N VAL A 48 18.31 15.40 25.51
CA VAL A 48 17.69 14.33 24.69
C VAL A 48 18.62 13.96 23.51
N PRO A 49 19.17 12.72 23.45
CA PRO A 49 19.99 12.31 22.33
C PRO A 49 19.14 12.06 21.07
N ILE A 50 19.68 12.43 19.90
CA ILE A 50 19.02 12.24 18.60
C ILE A 50 18.68 10.76 18.34
N SER A 51 19.53 9.84 18.81
CA SER A 51 19.30 8.40 18.70
C SER A 51 17.99 7.97 19.35
N LEU A 52 17.66 8.53 20.52
CA LEU A 52 16.41 8.22 21.21
C LEU A 52 15.19 8.73 20.42
N ILE A 53 15.30 9.89 19.77
CA ILE A 53 14.22 10.43 18.93
C ILE A 53 13.96 9.51 17.73
N ILE A 54 15.02 9.03 17.09
CA ILE A 54 14.93 8.09 15.96
C ILE A 54 14.33 6.76 16.42
N GLU A 55 14.77 6.23 17.57
CA GLU A 55 14.25 5.00 18.15
C GLU A 55 12.75 5.13 18.48
N MET A 56 12.33 6.23 19.10
CA MET A 56 10.93 6.52 19.37
C MET A 56 10.09 6.59 18.09
N ALA A 57 10.59 7.26 17.05
CA ALA A 57 9.92 7.33 15.76
C ALA A 57 9.77 5.92 15.14
N ALA A 58 10.84 5.12 15.18
CA ALA A 58 10.84 3.75 14.65
C ALA A 58 9.87 2.83 15.41
N LEU A 59 9.82 2.91 16.74
CA LEU A 59 8.90 2.13 17.57
C LEU A 59 7.43 2.52 17.34
N LYS A 60 7.17 3.76 16.95
CA LYS A 60 5.81 4.24 16.63
C LYS A 60 5.38 3.89 15.21
N ALA A 61 6.34 3.63 14.32
CA ALA A 61 6.09 3.33 12.91
C ALA A 61 5.07 2.19 12.67
N PRO A 62 5.08 1.05 13.38
CA PRO A 62 4.08 -0.01 13.18
C PRO A 62 2.65 0.43 13.46
N ASN A 63 2.45 1.25 14.50
CA ASN A 63 1.11 1.76 14.84
C ASN A 63 0.60 2.75 13.78
N ILE A 64 1.50 3.59 13.26
CA ILE A 64 1.18 4.51 12.15
C ILE A 64 0.84 3.69 10.90
N ALA A 65 1.66 2.69 10.57
CA ALA A 65 1.47 1.79 9.44
C ALA A 65 0.06 1.18 9.42
N GLN A 66 -0.39 0.61 10.54
CA GLN A 66 -1.75 0.04 10.64
C GLN A 66 -2.85 1.07 10.38
N LYS A 67 -2.70 2.30 10.86
CA LYS A 67 -3.68 3.37 10.68
C LYS A 67 -3.76 3.87 9.23
N ILE A 68 -2.63 3.94 8.53
CA ILE A 68 -2.58 4.45 7.15
C ILE A 68 -2.81 3.35 6.11
N PHE A 69 -2.71 2.08 6.49
CA PHE A 69 -2.81 0.95 5.56
C PHE A 69 -4.13 0.94 4.77
N PRO A 70 -5.32 1.17 5.36
CA PRO A 70 -6.58 1.22 4.60
C PRO A 70 -6.60 2.29 3.50
N PHE A 71 -6.02 3.45 3.77
CA PHE A 71 -5.89 4.54 2.78
C PHE A 71 -4.94 4.14 1.65
N SER A 72 -3.86 3.45 1.98
CA SER A 72 -2.87 2.98 1.01
C SER A 72 -3.48 1.94 0.06
N VAL A 73 -4.31 1.04 0.59
CA VAL A 73 -5.09 0.09 -0.23
C VAL A 73 -6.08 0.82 -1.13
N LEU A 74 -6.81 1.82 -0.62
CA LEU A 74 -7.78 2.59 -1.40
C LEU A 74 -7.11 3.28 -2.60
N PHE A 75 -6.09 4.10 -2.35
CA PHE A 75 -5.43 4.86 -3.40
C PHE A 75 -4.57 3.97 -4.31
N GLY A 76 -3.88 2.96 -3.77
CA GLY A 76 -3.13 1.99 -4.56
C GLY A 76 -4.03 1.20 -5.51
N SER A 77 -5.23 0.82 -5.06
CA SER A 77 -6.25 0.19 -5.91
C SER A 77 -6.72 1.12 -7.02
N MET A 78 -6.99 2.40 -6.71
CA MET A 78 -7.36 3.40 -7.72
C MET A 78 -6.28 3.53 -8.80
N LEU A 79 -5.01 3.67 -8.40
CA LEU A 79 -3.90 3.77 -9.35
C LEU A 79 -3.77 2.53 -10.25
N PHE A 80 -3.92 1.34 -9.67
CA PHE A 80 -3.94 0.09 -10.41
C PHE A 80 -5.08 0.07 -11.46
N PHE A 81 -6.32 0.34 -11.06
CA PHE A 81 -7.46 0.29 -11.97
C PHE A 81 -7.39 1.37 -13.05
N ILE A 82 -6.94 2.58 -12.71
CA ILE A 82 -6.72 3.65 -13.69
C ILE A 82 -5.69 3.22 -14.74
N ARG A 83 -4.57 2.63 -14.31
CA ARG A 83 -3.54 2.14 -15.23
C ARG A 83 -4.10 1.08 -16.17
N VAL A 84 -4.81 0.09 -15.63
CA VAL A 84 -5.37 -1.02 -16.41
C VAL A 84 -6.38 -0.53 -17.45
N VAL A 85 -7.22 0.45 -17.09
CA VAL A 85 -8.17 1.07 -18.03
C VAL A 85 -7.42 1.88 -19.11
N ARG A 86 -6.42 2.67 -18.72
CA ARG A 86 -5.64 3.51 -19.64
C ARG A 86 -4.83 2.69 -20.65
N ASN A 87 -4.32 1.53 -20.25
CA ASN A 87 -3.59 0.62 -21.12
C ASN A 87 -4.50 -0.30 -21.94
N HIS A 88 -5.83 -0.16 -21.84
CA HIS A 88 -6.83 -1.04 -22.45
C HIS A 88 -6.69 -2.52 -22.06
N GLU A 89 -5.95 -2.84 -20.99
CA GLU A 89 -5.75 -4.20 -20.49
C GLU A 89 -7.07 -4.83 -20.02
N TYR A 90 -7.98 -4.03 -19.44
CA TYR A 90 -9.32 -4.48 -19.08
C TYR A 90 -10.18 -4.81 -20.31
N VAL A 91 -10.11 -3.98 -21.35
CA VAL A 91 -10.87 -4.21 -22.59
C VAL A 91 -10.38 -5.48 -23.28
N ALA A 92 -9.06 -5.68 -23.35
CA ALA A 92 -8.45 -6.88 -23.90
C ALA A 92 -8.82 -8.16 -23.11
N ALA A 93 -8.82 -8.10 -21.77
CA ALA A 93 -9.26 -9.22 -20.95
C ALA A 93 -10.75 -9.54 -21.17
N LYS A 94 -11.60 -8.51 -21.26
CA LYS A 94 -13.04 -8.67 -21.48
C LYS A 94 -13.37 -9.28 -22.84
N THR A 95 -12.67 -8.89 -23.91
CA THR A 95 -12.87 -9.48 -25.25
C THR A 95 -12.39 -10.93 -25.32
N ALA A 96 -11.39 -11.31 -24.52
CA ALA A 96 -10.97 -12.70 -24.34
C ALA A 96 -11.95 -13.55 -23.50
N GLY A 97 -13.11 -13.00 -23.10
CA GLY A 97 -14.13 -13.70 -22.32
C GLY A 97 -13.83 -13.78 -20.83
N VAL A 98 -12.86 -13.01 -20.31
CA VAL A 98 -12.57 -12.95 -18.87
C VAL A 98 -13.70 -12.20 -18.16
N SER A 99 -14.31 -12.85 -17.19
CA SER A 99 -15.36 -12.23 -16.36
C SER A 99 -14.77 -11.16 -15.44
N ILE A 100 -15.61 -10.19 -15.03
CA ILE A 100 -15.22 -9.15 -14.07
C ILE A 100 -14.72 -9.76 -12.76
N TRP A 101 -15.37 -10.83 -12.29
CA TRP A 101 -14.98 -11.52 -11.05
C TRP A 101 -13.57 -12.14 -11.15
N GLN A 102 -13.22 -12.72 -12.29
CA GLN A 102 -11.87 -13.26 -12.53
C GLN A 102 -10.82 -12.16 -12.61
N PHE A 103 -11.18 -10.98 -13.13
CA PHE A 103 -10.31 -9.82 -13.17
C PHE A 103 -10.07 -9.22 -11.77
N LEU A 104 -11.10 -9.19 -10.91
CA LEU A 104 -11.01 -8.67 -9.55
C LEU A 104 -10.35 -9.65 -8.57
N LEU A 105 -10.46 -10.96 -8.82
CA LEU A 105 -9.99 -12.01 -7.90
C LEU A 105 -8.53 -11.83 -7.43
N PRO A 106 -7.55 -11.54 -8.31
CA PRO A 106 -6.16 -11.36 -7.90
C PRO A 106 -5.97 -10.19 -6.93
N ALA A 107 -6.67 -9.07 -7.17
CA ALA A 107 -6.62 -7.91 -6.29
C ALA A 107 -7.25 -8.23 -4.92
N LEU A 108 -8.41 -8.90 -4.91
CA LEU A 108 -9.08 -9.33 -3.68
C LEU A 108 -8.21 -10.27 -2.85
N LEU A 109 -7.59 -11.27 -3.48
CA LEU A 109 -6.69 -12.20 -2.79
C LEU A 109 -5.49 -11.48 -2.16
N VAL A 110 -4.89 -10.52 -2.88
CA VAL A 110 -3.77 -9.72 -2.34
C VAL A 110 -4.22 -8.88 -1.15
N VAL A 111 -5.37 -8.17 -1.24
CA VAL A 111 -5.86 -7.36 -0.11
C VAL A 111 -6.23 -8.22 1.09
N LEU A 112 -6.90 -9.36 0.88
CA LEU A 112 -7.24 -10.27 1.96
C LEU A 112 -5.98 -10.82 2.66
N PHE A 113 -4.98 -11.21 1.88
CA PHE A 113 -3.69 -11.64 2.40
C PHE A 113 -3.04 -10.51 3.22
N LEU A 114 -2.91 -9.32 2.66
CA LEU A 114 -2.28 -8.20 3.36
C LEU A 114 -3.06 -7.80 4.62
N GLY A 115 -4.39 -7.77 4.55
CA GLY A 115 -5.24 -7.48 5.71
C GLY A 115 -5.05 -8.50 6.82
N PHE A 116 -5.01 -9.80 6.51
CA PHE A 116 -4.82 -10.86 7.49
C PHE A 116 -3.43 -10.81 8.18
N PHE A 117 -2.38 -10.41 7.47
CA PHE A 117 -1.02 -10.38 8.03
C PHE A 117 -0.66 -9.05 8.70
N LEU A 118 -1.28 -7.94 8.32
CA LEU A 118 -0.91 -6.59 8.79
C LEU A 118 -1.85 -6.02 9.85
N ILE A 119 -3.09 -6.51 9.93
CA ILE A 119 -4.15 -6.04 10.83
C ILE A 119 -4.48 -7.15 11.82
#